data_AF-A0AAE9SPA7-F1
#
_entry.id   AF-A0AAE9SPA7-F1
#
_cell.length_a   1.000
_cell.length_b   1.000
_cell.length_c   1.000
_cell.angle_alpha   90.00
_cell.angle_beta   90.00
_cell.angle_gamma   90.00
#
_symmetry.space_group_name_H-M   'P 1'
#
loop_
_entity.id
_entity.type
_entity.pdbx_description
1 polymer ?
#
loop_
_entity_poly.entity_id
_entity_poly.type
_entity_poly.pdbx_seq_one_letter_code
_entity_poly.pdbx_strand_id
1 'polypeptide(L)'
;MRKTMEQYKDQPEILMITQQSLQSENFKEILSKRTETKITIIDSKNPSYHELIPEQYFLLVDFSVDIPSDTLVYLKDSEKVLGTIMLNLSHELDTEELVSWPHLKGIFGPSDSMDKLCQGLSAIVSGDNWLSRRLLEQLLTYYKGKESNYIIEPAIEVELTRREVQVLQMLKDGGSNMEIADSLFISEHTIKSHLYNIFRKIEVKNRTQATSWAKRNL
;
A
#
# COMPACT_ATOMS: atom_id res chain seq x y z
N MET A 1 5.58 39.39 7.80
CA MET A 1 6.24 38.25 7.11
C MET A 1 6.64 37.13 8.07
N ARG A 2 5.79 36.74 9.05
CA ARG A 2 6.08 35.64 10.00
C ARG A 2 5.00 34.55 10.06
N LYS A 3 3.93 34.65 9.26
CA LYS A 3 2.77 33.74 9.32
C LYS A 3 2.82 32.55 8.33
N THR A 4 3.86 32.41 7.51
CA THR A 4 3.87 31.41 6.42
C THR A 4 4.63 30.12 6.78
N MET A 5 5.42 30.08 7.85
CA MET A 5 6.26 28.91 8.17
C MET A 5 5.65 27.90 9.13
N GLU A 6 4.52 28.20 9.78
CA GLU A 6 3.90 27.32 10.80
C GLU A 6 2.81 26.39 10.24
N GLN A 7 2.41 26.56 8.97
CA GLN A 7 1.35 25.78 8.32
C GLN A 7 1.84 24.55 7.53
N TYR A 8 3.16 24.35 7.42
CA TYR A 8 3.75 23.26 6.62
C TYR A 8 4.23 22.06 7.45
N LYS A 9 4.06 22.07 8.78
CA LYS A 9 4.75 21.11 9.66
C LYS A 9 4.23 19.66 9.57
N ASP A 10 3.07 19.44 8.93
CA ASP A 10 2.42 18.13 8.80
C ASP A 10 2.19 17.69 7.34
N GLN A 11 2.68 18.43 6.33
CA GLN A 11 2.58 17.96 4.95
C GLN A 11 3.75 17.04 4.59
N PRO A 12 3.49 15.87 4.00
CA PRO A 12 4.55 14.94 3.63
C PRO A 12 5.49 15.57 2.60
N GLU A 13 6.79 15.39 2.81
CA GLU A 13 7.83 15.90 1.91
C GLU A 13 8.15 14.88 0.81
N ILE A 14 8.89 15.31 -0.22
CA ILE A 14 9.48 14.38 -1.20
C ILE A 14 10.98 14.33 -0.98
N LEU A 15 11.51 13.12 -0.81
CA LEU A 15 12.94 12.86 -0.77
C LEU A 15 13.37 12.28 -2.12
N MET A 16 14.12 13.08 -2.89
CA MET A 16 14.60 12.70 -4.22
C MET A 16 16.03 12.20 -4.15
N ILE A 17 16.26 10.95 -4.56
CA ILE A 17 17.62 10.41 -4.74
C ILE A 17 18.01 10.48 -6.20
N THR A 18 19.08 11.22 -6.49
CA THR A 18 19.63 11.46 -7.83
C THR A 18 21.10 11.89 -7.70
N GLN A 19 21.78 12.16 -8.80
CA GLN A 19 23.09 12.81 -8.74
C GLN A 19 22.92 14.32 -8.52
N GLN A 20 23.58 14.88 -7.51
CA GLN A 20 23.52 16.32 -7.27
C GLN A 20 24.23 17.10 -8.40
N SER A 21 23.51 18.04 -9.01
CA SER A 21 23.95 18.85 -10.14
C SER A 21 23.10 20.11 -10.26
N LEU A 22 23.52 21.07 -11.08
CA LEU A 22 22.71 22.25 -11.38
C LEU A 22 21.35 21.87 -12.00
N GLN A 23 21.35 20.81 -12.81
CA GLN A 23 20.17 20.29 -13.48
C GLN A 23 19.17 19.71 -12.47
N SER A 24 19.64 18.87 -11.54
CA SER A 24 18.76 18.30 -10.51
C SER A 24 18.27 19.35 -9.51
N GLU A 25 19.06 20.34 -9.16
CA GLU A 25 18.60 21.48 -8.33
C GLU A 25 17.53 22.31 -9.05
N ASN A 26 17.72 22.64 -10.32
CA ASN A 26 16.70 23.35 -11.12
C ASN A 26 15.41 22.51 -11.23
N PHE A 27 15.55 21.21 -11.44
CA PHE A 27 14.42 20.28 -11.49
C PHE A 27 13.66 20.26 -10.16
N LYS A 28 14.36 20.14 -9.03
CA LYS A 28 13.80 20.24 -7.67
C LYS A 28 13.06 21.55 -7.45
N GLU A 29 13.63 22.69 -7.86
CA GLU A 29 12.98 23.99 -7.72
C GLU A 29 11.67 24.07 -8.51
N ILE A 30 11.66 23.59 -9.75
CA ILE A 30 10.47 23.60 -10.60
C ILE A 30 9.39 22.71 -10.00
N LEU A 31 9.75 21.48 -9.62
CA LEU A 31 8.81 20.54 -9.02
C LEU A 31 8.26 21.10 -7.71
N SER A 32 9.12 21.57 -6.81
CA SER A 32 8.70 22.09 -5.50
C SER A 32 7.75 23.29 -5.63
N LYS A 33 8.02 24.22 -6.56
CA LYS A 33 7.13 25.36 -6.84
C LYS A 33 5.78 24.92 -7.42
N ARG A 34 5.77 23.92 -8.32
CA ARG A 34 4.56 23.51 -9.04
C ARG A 34 3.68 22.55 -8.27
N THR A 35 4.25 21.75 -7.38
CA THR A 35 3.51 20.81 -6.53
C THR A 35 3.24 21.38 -5.14
N GLU A 36 3.75 22.59 -4.85
CA GLU A 36 3.71 23.22 -3.51
C GLU A 36 4.24 22.30 -2.40
N THR A 37 5.13 21.36 -2.76
CA THR A 37 5.68 20.34 -1.87
C THR A 37 7.16 20.61 -1.66
N LYS A 38 7.64 20.45 -0.42
CA LYS A 38 9.08 20.53 -0.15
C LYS A 38 9.77 19.29 -0.72
N ILE A 39 10.84 19.52 -1.49
CA ILE A 39 11.64 18.46 -2.10
C ILE A 39 13.08 18.59 -1.64
N THR A 40 13.63 17.50 -1.10
CA THR A 40 15.01 17.39 -0.62
C THR A 40 15.78 16.43 -1.52
N ILE A 41 16.96 16.83 -2.00
CA ILE A 41 17.83 15.94 -2.78
C ILE A 41 18.80 15.22 -1.85
N ILE A 42 18.95 13.92 -2.06
CA ILE A 42 20.08 13.12 -1.60
C ILE A 42 20.95 12.82 -2.81
N ASP A 43 22.23 13.19 -2.74
CA ASP A 43 23.21 12.84 -3.77
C ASP A 43 23.53 11.35 -3.74
N SER A 44 23.31 10.65 -4.84
CA SER A 44 23.56 9.21 -4.94
C SER A 44 25.04 8.84 -4.81
N LYS A 45 25.96 9.76 -5.13
CA LYS A 45 27.41 9.50 -5.08
C LYS A 45 28.07 9.77 -3.74
N ASN A 46 27.51 10.68 -2.94
CA ASN A 46 28.03 11.00 -1.62
C ASN A 46 26.88 11.15 -0.65
N PRO A 47 26.38 10.03 -0.14
CA PRO A 47 25.02 10.03 0.34
C PRO A 47 25.12 10.27 1.86
N SER A 48 25.37 11.54 2.22
CA SER A 48 25.33 12.06 3.59
C SER A 48 23.89 12.40 3.94
N TYR A 49 23.05 11.37 4.10
CA TYR A 49 21.59 11.53 4.09
C TYR A 49 20.91 11.51 5.45
N HIS A 50 21.52 10.94 6.50
CA HIS A 50 20.79 10.65 7.76
C HIS A 50 20.17 11.90 8.41
N GLU A 51 20.82 13.06 8.32
CA GLU A 51 20.33 14.31 8.89
C GLU A 51 19.32 15.04 7.99
N LEU A 52 19.23 14.65 6.72
CA LEU A 52 18.39 15.29 5.70
C LEU A 52 17.04 14.58 5.51
N ILE A 53 16.85 13.43 6.14
CA ILE A 53 15.64 12.61 5.99
C ILE A 53 14.48 13.23 6.80
N PRO A 54 13.36 13.59 6.14
CA PRO A 54 12.16 14.09 6.82
C PRO A 54 11.52 13.01 7.71
N GLU A 55 10.65 13.43 8.65
CA GLU A 55 9.90 12.50 9.50
C GLU A 55 8.91 11.62 8.73
N GLN A 56 8.32 12.16 7.66
CA GLN A 56 7.49 11.41 6.71
C GLN A 56 7.75 11.92 5.30
N TYR A 57 7.98 11.02 4.35
CA TYR A 57 8.28 11.40 2.97
C TYR A 57 7.83 10.38 1.93
N PHE A 58 7.59 10.86 0.72
CA PHE A 58 7.59 10.03 -0.49
C PHE A 58 9.00 9.94 -1.04
N LEU A 59 9.44 8.72 -1.34
CA LEU A 59 10.76 8.45 -1.91
C LEU A 59 10.69 8.54 -3.44
N LEU A 60 11.35 9.53 -4.02
CA LEU A 60 11.44 9.75 -5.47
C LEU A 60 12.81 9.26 -5.97
N VAL A 61 12.83 8.14 -6.70
CA VAL A 61 14.05 7.46 -7.13
C VAL A 61 14.31 7.73 -8.60
N ASP A 62 15.45 8.34 -8.90
CA ASP A 62 15.91 8.55 -10.28
C ASP A 62 16.72 7.33 -10.76
N PHE A 63 16.11 6.49 -11.59
CA PHE A 63 16.76 5.29 -12.14
C PHE A 63 17.74 5.59 -13.30
N SER A 64 17.95 6.86 -13.65
CA SER A 64 18.97 7.24 -14.62
C SER A 64 20.38 7.33 -14.03
N VAL A 65 20.50 7.30 -12.70
CA VAL A 65 21.78 7.40 -11.99
C VAL A 65 22.12 6.10 -11.27
N ASP A 66 23.41 5.87 -11.05
CA ASP A 66 23.87 4.77 -10.21
C ASP A 66 23.61 5.13 -8.74
N ILE A 67 22.91 4.24 -8.03
CA ILE A 67 22.57 4.38 -6.62
C ILE A 67 23.14 3.17 -5.87
N PRO A 68 24.01 3.39 -4.87
CA PRO A 68 24.56 2.31 -4.06
C PRO A 68 23.47 1.42 -3.45
N SER A 69 23.66 0.11 -3.51
CA SER A 69 22.65 -0.87 -3.06
C SER A 69 22.32 -0.76 -1.57
N ASP A 70 23.31 -0.43 -0.74
CA ASP A 70 23.15 -0.19 0.70
C ASP A 70 22.24 1.02 0.98
N THR A 71 22.37 2.09 0.18
CA THR A 71 21.51 3.27 0.25
C THR A 71 20.08 2.92 -0.15
N LEU A 72 19.90 2.11 -1.20
CA LEU A 72 18.57 1.64 -1.59
C LEU A 72 17.92 0.79 -0.50
N VAL A 73 18.66 -0.16 0.10
CA VAL A 73 18.16 -1.00 1.20
C VAL A 73 17.74 -0.13 2.40
N TYR A 74 18.61 0.80 2.82
CA TYR A 74 18.32 1.69 3.95
C TYR A 74 17.07 2.54 3.73
N LEU A 75 16.91 3.12 2.53
CA LEU A 75 15.75 3.94 2.21
C LEU A 75 14.48 3.09 2.08
N LYS A 76 14.56 1.89 1.51
CA LYS A 76 13.42 0.97 1.37
C LYS A 76 12.88 0.49 2.71
N ASP A 77 13.75 0.24 3.67
CA ASP A 77 13.40 -0.32 4.98
C ASP A 77 12.95 0.74 6.00
N SER A 78 12.93 2.01 5.61
CA SER A 78 12.57 3.11 6.50
C SER A 78 11.06 3.19 6.75
N GLU A 79 10.62 3.10 8.01
CA GLU A 79 9.23 3.29 8.42
C GLU A 79 8.67 4.70 8.14
N LYS A 80 9.54 5.65 7.79
CA LYS A 80 9.20 7.03 7.44
C LYS A 80 8.71 7.18 5.99
N VAL A 81 8.87 6.14 5.16
CA VAL A 81 8.47 6.15 3.75
C VAL A 81 6.98 5.94 3.60
N LEU A 82 6.28 6.95 3.11
CA LEU A 82 4.85 6.88 2.77
C LEU A 82 4.59 6.19 1.42
N GLY A 83 5.60 6.18 0.56
CA GLY A 83 5.63 5.37 -0.66
C GLY A 83 6.67 5.80 -1.67
N THR A 84 6.82 4.96 -2.70
CA THR A 84 7.88 5.09 -3.70
C THR A 84 7.35 5.63 -5.01
N ILE A 85 8.12 6.54 -5.62
CA ILE A 85 7.88 7.13 -6.93
C ILE A 85 9.13 6.90 -7.78
N MET A 86 8.98 6.32 -8.97
CA MET A 86 10.09 6.01 -9.86
C MET A 86 10.18 7.03 -10.99
N LEU A 87 11.37 7.54 -11.26
CA LEU A 87 11.68 8.43 -12.39
C LEU A 87 12.67 7.79 -13.34
N ASN A 88 12.58 8.19 -14.61
CA ASN A 88 13.52 7.81 -15.67
C ASN A 88 13.72 6.30 -15.81
N LEU A 89 12.66 5.55 -15.53
CA LEU A 89 12.69 4.11 -15.69
C LEU A 89 12.78 3.77 -17.18
N SER A 90 13.93 3.27 -17.60
CA SER A 90 14.29 3.04 -19.02
C SER A 90 13.88 1.64 -19.53
N HIS A 91 13.51 0.74 -18.64
CA HIS A 91 13.13 -0.64 -18.92
C HIS A 91 11.94 -1.05 -18.05
N GLU A 92 11.19 -2.05 -18.46
CA GLU A 92 10.17 -2.62 -17.58
C GLU A 92 10.87 -3.39 -16.44
N LEU A 93 10.58 -3.01 -15.20
CA LEU A 93 10.93 -3.82 -14.04
C LEU A 93 10.04 -5.07 -14.03
N ASP A 94 10.59 -6.20 -13.61
CA ASP A 94 9.78 -7.38 -13.35
C ASP A 94 8.94 -7.18 -12.08
N THR A 95 8.00 -8.10 -11.86
CA THR A 95 7.07 -7.95 -10.74
C THR A 95 7.72 -8.17 -9.38
N GLU A 96 8.79 -8.97 -9.31
CA GLU A 96 9.51 -9.22 -8.05
C GLU A 96 10.26 -7.97 -7.60
N GLU A 97 10.87 -7.26 -8.55
CA GLU A 97 11.54 -6.00 -8.29
C GLU A 97 10.52 -4.94 -7.88
N LEU A 98 9.39 -4.80 -8.59
CA LEU A 98 8.35 -3.83 -8.27
C LEU A 98 7.80 -3.99 -6.86
N VAL A 99 7.55 -5.21 -6.39
CA VAL A 99 7.05 -5.43 -5.02
C VAL A 99 8.11 -5.28 -3.94
N SER A 100 9.39 -5.28 -4.32
CA SER A 100 10.48 -5.01 -3.36
C SER A 100 10.53 -3.56 -2.90
N TRP A 101 9.79 -2.67 -3.57
CA TRP A 101 9.72 -1.25 -3.23
C TRP A 101 8.55 -0.95 -2.29
N PRO A 102 8.77 -0.20 -1.21
CA PRO A 102 7.73 0.12 -0.25
C PRO A 102 6.66 1.01 -0.89
N HIS A 103 5.42 0.55 -0.81
CA HIS A 103 4.21 1.28 -1.23
C HIS A 103 4.38 2.02 -2.56
N LEU A 104 4.66 1.31 -3.66
CA LEU A 104 4.80 1.93 -4.98
C LEU A 104 3.57 2.79 -5.34
N LYS A 105 3.79 4.09 -5.58
CA LYS A 105 2.76 5.10 -5.84
C LYS A 105 2.74 5.62 -7.27
N GLY A 106 3.89 5.65 -7.95
CA GLY A 106 3.96 6.16 -9.32
C GLY A 106 5.22 5.76 -10.07
N ILE A 107 5.10 5.70 -11.39
CA ILE A 107 6.23 5.49 -12.32
C ILE A 107 6.14 6.52 -13.43
N PHE A 108 7.25 7.20 -13.70
CA PHE A 108 7.41 8.14 -14.81
C PHE A 108 8.58 7.71 -15.69
N GLY A 109 8.31 7.63 -16.99
CA GLY A 109 9.31 7.32 -18.00
C GLY A 109 10.16 8.53 -18.38
N PRO A 110 11.29 8.33 -19.06
CA PRO A 110 12.19 9.41 -19.49
C PRO A 110 11.56 10.35 -20.53
N SER A 111 10.45 9.96 -21.16
CA SER A 111 9.71 10.75 -22.13
C SER A 111 8.47 11.45 -21.55
N ASP A 112 8.19 11.27 -20.25
CA ASP A 112 7.05 11.94 -19.62
C ASP A 112 7.31 13.44 -19.48
N SER A 113 6.27 14.24 -19.77
CA SER A 113 6.39 15.69 -19.68
C SER A 113 6.44 16.18 -18.24
N MET A 114 7.04 17.36 -18.04
CA MET A 114 7.05 18.04 -16.75
C MET A 114 5.65 18.25 -16.18
N ASP A 115 4.66 18.54 -17.03
CA ASP A 115 3.28 18.72 -16.62
C ASP A 115 2.68 17.43 -16.07
N LYS A 116 2.89 16.31 -16.77
CA LYS A 116 2.42 14.99 -16.31
C LYS A 116 3.08 14.60 -14.99
N LEU A 117 4.37 14.85 -14.86
CA LEU A 117 5.10 14.60 -13.62
C LEU A 117 4.53 15.44 -12.47
N CYS A 118 4.37 16.75 -12.65
CA CYS A 118 3.84 17.63 -11.60
C CYS A 118 2.40 17.24 -11.20
N GLN A 119 1.55 16.89 -12.16
CA GLN A 119 0.20 16.39 -11.88
C GLN A 119 0.23 15.10 -11.05
N GLY A 120 1.05 14.14 -11.46
CA GLY A 120 1.15 12.86 -10.75
C GLY A 120 1.74 13.00 -9.35
N LEU A 121 2.79 13.82 -9.17
CA LEU A 121 3.33 14.12 -7.84
C LEU A 121 2.28 14.78 -6.95
N SER A 122 1.51 15.74 -7.47
CA SER A 122 0.46 16.42 -6.70
C SER A 122 -0.65 15.46 -6.28
N ALA A 123 -1.04 14.54 -7.17
CA ALA A 123 -2.02 13.49 -6.87
C ALA A 123 -1.50 12.54 -5.78
N ILE A 124 -0.24 12.10 -5.88
CA ILE A 124 0.38 11.20 -4.90
C ILE A 124 0.46 11.85 -3.52
N VAL A 125 0.91 13.11 -3.46
CA VAL A 125 0.97 13.87 -2.20
C VAL A 125 -0.41 14.06 -1.59
N SER A 126 -1.47 14.12 -2.42
CA SER A 126 -2.86 14.20 -1.97
C SER A 126 -3.45 12.85 -1.55
N GLY A 127 -2.70 11.74 -1.69
CA GLY A 127 -3.09 10.39 -1.26
C GLY A 127 -3.50 9.43 -2.38
N ASP A 128 -3.52 9.88 -3.63
CA ASP A 128 -3.87 9.04 -4.78
C ASP A 128 -2.70 8.18 -5.26
N ASN A 129 -2.99 7.18 -6.10
CA ASN A 129 -1.97 6.42 -6.82
C ASN A 129 -1.89 6.91 -8.28
N TRP A 130 -0.66 7.03 -8.80
CA TRP A 130 -0.36 7.36 -10.18
C TRP A 130 0.23 6.15 -10.92
N LEU A 131 -0.51 5.05 -10.93
CA LEU A 131 -0.11 3.80 -11.56
C LEU A 131 -0.98 3.50 -12.77
N SER A 132 -0.38 2.94 -13.81
CA SER A 132 -1.15 2.46 -14.96
C SER A 132 -2.05 1.29 -14.55
N ARG A 133 -3.20 1.15 -15.23
CA ARG A 133 -4.12 0.03 -15.01
C ARG A 133 -3.41 -1.33 -15.15
N ARG A 134 -2.57 -1.47 -16.18
CA ARG A 134 -1.76 -2.69 -16.43
C ARG A 134 -0.89 -3.04 -15.22
N LEU A 135 -0.18 -2.05 -14.66
CA LEU A 135 0.70 -2.25 -13.52
C LEU A 135 -0.10 -2.64 -12.27
N LEU A 136 -1.24 -2.00 -12.03
CA LEU A 136 -2.15 -2.40 -10.94
C LEU A 136 -2.63 -3.85 -11.11
N GLU A 137 -3.04 -4.24 -12.32
CA GLU A 137 -3.43 -5.62 -12.63
C GLU A 137 -2.28 -6.61 -12.41
N GLN A 138 -1.05 -6.26 -12.80
CA GLN A 138 0.15 -7.07 -12.56
C GLN A 138 0.43 -7.25 -11.07
N LEU A 139 0.42 -6.17 -10.29
CA LEU A 139 0.64 -6.21 -8.85
C LEU A 139 -0.46 -7.03 -8.14
N LEU A 140 -1.73 -6.81 -8.49
CA LEU A 140 -2.85 -7.57 -7.95
C LEU A 140 -2.74 -9.07 -8.28
N THR A 141 -2.35 -9.41 -9.51
CA THR A 141 -2.13 -10.80 -9.92
C THR A 141 -0.99 -11.44 -9.14
N TYR A 142 0.09 -10.69 -8.93
CA TYR A 142 1.24 -11.15 -8.16
C TYR A 142 0.91 -11.37 -6.68
N TYR A 143 0.18 -10.44 -6.05
CA TYR A 143 -0.23 -10.63 -4.65
C TYR A 143 -1.20 -11.80 -4.50
N LYS A 144 -2.13 -12.00 -5.45
CA LYS A 144 -2.92 -13.25 -5.52
C LYS A 144 -2.05 -14.50 -5.65
N GLY A 145 -0.99 -14.43 -6.46
CA GLY A 145 -0.06 -15.55 -6.66
C GLY A 145 0.90 -15.83 -5.49
N LYS A 146 1.35 -14.80 -4.76
CA LYS A 146 2.21 -14.93 -3.56
C LYS A 146 1.41 -15.26 -2.30
N GLU A 147 0.15 -14.85 -2.23
CA GLU A 147 -0.82 -15.41 -1.30
C GLU A 147 -1.09 -16.90 -1.59
N SER A 148 -0.52 -17.52 -2.65
CA SER A 148 -0.49 -18.98 -2.74
C SER A 148 0.47 -19.66 -1.73
N ASN A 149 1.21 -18.92 -0.88
CA ASN A 149 1.86 -19.45 0.34
C ASN A 149 1.25 -18.91 1.66
N TYR A 150 0.16 -18.16 1.56
CA TYR A 150 -0.79 -17.90 2.63
C TYR A 150 -2.16 -18.15 2.02
N ILE A 151 -2.59 -19.42 1.94
CA ILE A 151 -3.87 -19.86 1.36
C ILE A 151 -4.94 -18.74 1.44
N ILE A 152 -5.00 -17.91 0.40
CA ILE A 152 -6.15 -17.08 0.06
C ILE A 152 -6.49 -17.55 -1.34
N GLU A 153 -7.11 -18.74 -1.38
CA GLU A 153 -8.23 -19.05 -2.25
C GLU A 153 -8.87 -20.38 -1.76
N PRO A 154 -10.21 -20.53 -1.88
CA PRO A 154 -11.02 -19.87 -2.87
C PRO A 154 -11.68 -18.61 -2.33
N ALA A 155 -12.02 -17.75 -3.27
CA ALA A 155 -13.23 -16.96 -3.20
C ALA A 155 -14.26 -17.64 -2.28
N ILE A 156 -14.67 -16.95 -1.24
CA ILE A 156 -16.04 -17.17 -0.82
C ILE A 156 -16.88 -16.55 -1.96
N GLU A 157 -17.22 -17.35 -2.96
CA GLU A 157 -18.29 -17.07 -3.96
C GLU A 157 -19.66 -16.87 -3.28
N VAL A 158 -19.69 -16.97 -1.96
CA VAL A 158 -20.83 -16.87 -1.07
C VAL A 158 -20.74 -15.55 -0.27
N GLU A 159 -21.49 -14.53 -0.66
CA GLU A 159 -21.53 -13.27 0.10
C GLU A 159 -22.09 -13.47 1.53
N LEU A 160 -21.18 -13.64 2.50
CA LEU A 160 -21.48 -13.59 3.92
C LEU A 160 -21.42 -12.13 4.39
N THR A 161 -22.47 -11.70 5.08
CA THR A 161 -22.51 -10.37 5.71
C THR A 161 -21.48 -10.30 6.84
N ARG A 162 -21.04 -9.09 7.21
CA ARG A 162 -20.10 -8.88 8.34
C ARG A 162 -20.56 -9.60 9.61
N ARG A 163 -21.87 -9.63 9.86
CA ARG A 163 -22.47 -10.28 11.03
C ARG A 163 -22.39 -11.81 10.95
N GLU A 164 -22.60 -12.38 9.78
CA GLU A 164 -22.49 -13.82 9.54
C GLU A 164 -21.03 -14.30 9.67
N VAL A 165 -20.06 -13.49 9.24
CA VAL A 165 -18.63 -13.77 9.45
C VAL A 165 -18.29 -13.83 10.94
N GLN A 166 -18.75 -12.84 11.74
CA GLN A 166 -18.54 -12.83 13.19
C GLN A 166 -19.09 -14.09 13.88
N VAL A 167 -20.33 -14.48 13.53
CA VAL A 167 -20.96 -15.70 14.06
C VAL A 167 -20.16 -16.95 13.67
N LEU A 168 -19.66 -17.01 12.43
CA LEU A 168 -18.92 -18.15 11.91
C LEU A 168 -17.51 -18.26 12.52
N GLN A 169 -16.86 -17.14 12.84
CA GLN A 169 -15.59 -17.10 13.59
C GLN A 169 -15.75 -17.66 15.00
N MET A 170 -16.75 -17.20 15.75
CA MET A 170 -16.98 -17.73 17.11
C MET A 170 -17.39 -19.22 17.11
N LEU A 171 -18.06 -19.66 16.04
CA LEU A 171 -18.39 -21.07 15.83
C LEU A 171 -17.16 -21.91 15.43
N LYS A 172 -16.16 -21.32 14.76
CA LYS A 172 -14.84 -21.92 14.46
C LYS A 172 -14.12 -22.30 15.75
N ASP A 173 -14.21 -21.43 16.75
CA ASP A 173 -13.57 -21.55 18.06
C ASP A 173 -14.36 -22.46 19.03
N GLY A 174 -15.51 -22.98 18.60
CA GLY A 174 -16.31 -23.94 19.35
C GLY A 174 -17.41 -23.34 20.22
N GLY A 175 -17.61 -22.01 20.21
CA GLY A 175 -18.59 -21.33 21.05
C GLY A 175 -20.03 -21.80 20.80
N SER A 176 -20.75 -22.17 21.84
CA SER A 176 -22.16 -22.56 21.79
C SER A 176 -23.06 -21.41 21.32
N ASN A 177 -24.29 -21.71 20.87
CA ASN A 177 -25.20 -20.66 20.41
C ASN A 177 -25.49 -19.61 21.49
N MET A 178 -25.48 -20.01 22.76
CA MET A 178 -25.70 -19.12 23.91
C MET A 178 -24.49 -18.21 24.13
N GLU A 179 -23.27 -18.75 24.11
CA GLU A 179 -22.03 -17.96 24.25
C GLU A 179 -21.83 -16.98 23.09
N ILE A 180 -22.17 -17.38 21.86
CA ILE A 180 -22.13 -16.50 20.69
C ILE A 180 -23.19 -15.40 20.84
N ALA A 181 -24.40 -15.74 21.28
CA ALA A 181 -25.47 -14.79 21.49
C ALA A 181 -25.08 -13.72 22.52
N ASP A 182 -24.51 -14.14 23.65
CA ASP A 182 -24.06 -13.27 24.73
C ASP A 182 -22.93 -12.34 24.28
N SER A 183 -21.92 -12.90 23.60
CA SER A 183 -20.76 -12.13 23.12
C SER A 183 -21.15 -11.09 22.05
N LEU A 184 -22.21 -11.38 21.30
CA LEU A 184 -22.70 -10.54 20.22
C LEU A 184 -23.90 -9.67 20.65
N PHE A 185 -24.32 -9.73 21.92
CA PHE A 185 -25.45 -9.00 22.51
C PHE A 185 -26.77 -9.18 21.74
N ILE A 186 -27.09 -10.41 21.34
CA ILE A 186 -28.33 -10.77 20.64
C ILE A 186 -28.94 -12.05 21.22
N SER A 187 -30.16 -12.42 20.81
CA SER A 187 -30.80 -13.64 21.33
C SER A 187 -30.23 -14.93 20.70
N GLU A 188 -30.27 -16.04 21.45
CA GLU A 188 -29.91 -17.37 20.92
C GLU A 188 -30.77 -17.74 19.69
N HIS A 189 -32.02 -17.30 19.67
CA HIS A 189 -32.92 -17.50 18.51
C HIS A 189 -32.38 -16.77 17.27
N THR A 190 -31.89 -15.54 17.41
CA THR A 190 -31.26 -14.77 16.33
C THR A 190 -29.98 -15.48 15.81
N ILE A 191 -29.20 -16.09 16.69
CA ILE A 191 -28.04 -16.91 16.29
C ILE A 191 -28.47 -18.13 15.47
N LYS A 192 -29.54 -18.82 15.86
CA LYS A 192 -30.08 -19.94 15.06
C LYS A 192 -30.47 -19.49 13.66
N SER A 193 -31.07 -18.31 13.50
CA SER A 193 -31.40 -17.73 12.19
C SER A 193 -30.15 -17.38 11.37
N HIS A 194 -29.12 -16.78 11.99
CA HIS A 194 -27.84 -16.53 11.31
C HIS A 194 -27.18 -17.82 10.85
N LEU A 195 -27.11 -18.85 11.71
CA LEU A 195 -26.53 -20.14 11.37
C LEU A 195 -27.28 -20.84 10.22
N TYR A 196 -28.61 -20.76 10.20
CA TYR A 196 -29.41 -21.28 9.09
C TYR A 196 -29.05 -20.61 7.76
N ASN A 197 -28.93 -19.28 7.74
CA ASN A 197 -28.55 -18.55 6.54
C ASN A 197 -27.11 -18.83 6.12
N ILE A 198 -26.18 -18.88 7.08
CA ILE A 198 -24.78 -19.25 6.85
C ILE A 198 -24.70 -20.64 6.23
N PHE A 199 -25.41 -21.64 6.78
CA PHE A 199 -25.35 -23.02 6.30
C PHE A 199 -25.87 -23.16 4.87
N ARG A 200 -26.96 -22.45 4.54
CA ARG A 200 -27.45 -22.39 3.15
C ARG A 200 -26.45 -21.74 2.22
N LYS A 201 -25.87 -20.62 2.66
CA LYS A 201 -24.90 -19.84 1.91
C LYS A 201 -23.65 -20.66 1.60
N ILE A 202 -23.04 -21.32 2.59
CA ILE A 202 -21.81 -22.12 2.41
C ILE A 202 -22.09 -23.60 2.03
N GLU A 203 -23.34 -23.92 1.72
CA GLU A 203 -23.83 -25.25 1.29
C GLU A 203 -23.48 -26.43 2.21
N VAL A 204 -23.53 -26.22 3.53
CA VAL A 204 -23.29 -27.27 4.54
C VAL A 204 -24.57 -27.67 5.26
N LYS A 205 -24.63 -28.91 5.76
CA LYS A 205 -25.86 -29.48 6.34
C LYS A 205 -25.91 -29.43 7.86
N ASN A 206 -24.76 -29.27 8.53
CA ASN A 206 -24.71 -29.32 9.98
C ASN A 206 -23.55 -28.48 10.54
N ARG A 207 -23.62 -28.25 11.86
CA ARG A 207 -22.66 -27.45 12.61
C ARG A 207 -21.23 -27.94 12.48
N THR A 208 -20.99 -29.24 12.53
CA THR A 208 -19.65 -29.81 12.40
C THR A 208 -19.04 -29.52 11.03
N GLN A 209 -19.85 -29.65 9.96
CA GLN A 209 -19.44 -29.27 8.61
C GLN A 209 -19.18 -27.77 8.50
N ALA A 210 -20.01 -26.92 9.12
CA ALA A 210 -19.80 -25.48 9.15
C ALA A 210 -18.52 -25.09 9.91
N THR A 211 -18.22 -25.72 11.06
CA THR A 211 -16.96 -25.52 11.79
C THR A 211 -15.76 -25.97 10.96
N SER A 212 -15.85 -27.13 10.32
CA SER A 212 -14.77 -27.64 9.44
C SER A 212 -14.58 -26.76 8.20
N TRP A 213 -15.66 -26.20 7.66
CA TRP A 213 -15.61 -25.21 6.59
C TRP A 213 -14.94 -23.92 7.09
N ALA A 214 -15.35 -23.38 8.24
CA ALA A 214 -14.78 -22.18 8.83
C ALA A 214 -13.27 -22.33 9.09
N LYS A 215 -12.82 -23.47 9.64
CA LYS A 215 -11.40 -23.74 9.89
C LYS A 215 -10.53 -23.77 8.61
N ARG A 216 -11.14 -24.02 7.46
CA ARG A 216 -10.44 -24.09 6.17
C ARG A 216 -10.51 -22.79 5.37
N ASN A 217 -11.47 -21.92 5.67
CA ASN A 217 -11.79 -20.74 4.83
C ASN A 217 -11.80 -19.41 5.61
N LEU A 218 -11.57 -19.41 6.93
CA LEU A 218 -11.47 -18.24 7.82
C LEU A 218 -10.26 -18.35 8.75
#